data_AF-A0A0D2YH44-F1
#
_entry.id   AF-A0A0D2YH44-F1
#
_cell.length_a   1.000
_cell.length_b   1.000
_cell.length_c   1.000
_cell.angle_alpha   90.00
_cell.angle_beta   90.00
_cell.angle_gamma   90.00
#
_symmetry.space_group_name_H-M   'P 1'
#
loop_
_entity.id
_entity.type
_entity.pdbx_description
1 polymer ?
#
loop_
_entity_poly.entity_id
_entity_poly.type
_entity_poly.pdbx_seq_one_letter_code
_entity_poly.pdbx_strand_id
1 'polypeptide(L)'
;MSTKIETVQALLMGTLYTIDVCRPSVAWHLNCAAAQICQTAGFHRRDLSTRNPEEADIKAILFWYTYTTDKALALRLGRAPAIQDWEITIPRTFSFDGILSLETKAVAGTWLNAATLQGQVYEQLIKPTTSCTR
;
A
#
# COMPACT_ATOMS: atom_id res chain seq x y z
N MET A 1 0.42 -10.49 19.34
CA MET A 1 0.49 -9.89 17.99
C MET A 1 0.74 -11.01 16.98
N SER A 2 0.18 -10.96 15.76
CA SER A 2 0.34 -12.04 14.78
C SER A 2 1.72 -12.01 14.12
N THR A 3 2.37 -13.15 13.92
CA THR A 3 3.67 -13.26 13.22
C THR A 3 3.64 -12.62 11.82
N LYS A 4 2.48 -12.63 11.15
CA LYS A 4 2.30 -11.98 9.84
C LYS A 4 2.43 -10.46 9.93
N ILE A 5 1.90 -9.86 11.00
CA ILE A 5 1.98 -8.42 11.25
C ILE A 5 3.44 -8.01 11.47
N GLU A 6 4.14 -8.73 12.35
CA GLU A 6 5.56 -8.47 12.66
C GLU A 6 6.44 -8.60 11.40
N THR A 7 6.16 -9.60 10.56
CA THR A 7 6.87 -9.79 9.29
C THR A 7 6.65 -8.62 8.34
N VAL A 8 5.41 -8.16 8.18
CA VAL A 8 5.09 -7.00 7.32
C VAL A 8 5.74 -5.72 7.87
N GLN A 9 5.72 -5.50 9.18
CA GLN A 9 6.42 -4.38 9.82
C GLN A 9 7.91 -4.39 9.49
N ALA A 10 8.58 -5.53 9.66
CA ALA A 10 10.01 -5.66 9.36
C ALA A 10 10.31 -5.37 7.87
N LEU A 11 9.50 -5.89 6.95
CA LEU A 11 9.64 -5.63 5.52
C LEU A 11 9.43 -4.16 5.16
N LEU A 12 8.46 -3.49 5.79
CA LEU A 12 8.19 -2.07 5.56
C LEU A 12 9.31 -1.19 6.12
N MET A 13 9.85 -1.49 7.30
CA MET A 13 11.01 -0.78 7.85
C MET A 13 12.24 -0.94 6.94
N GLY A 14 12.46 -2.14 6.38
CA GLY A 14 13.50 -2.37 5.38
C GLY A 14 13.24 -1.63 4.06
N THR A 15 11.99 -1.56 3.63
CA THR A 15 11.58 -0.79 2.44
C THR A 15 11.90 0.69 2.63
N LEU A 16 11.53 1.27 3.78
CA LEU A 16 11.85 2.64 4.16
C LEU A 16 13.36 2.90 4.15
N TYR A 17 14.12 2.09 4.87
CA TYR A 17 15.57 2.23 4.93
C TYR A 17 16.20 2.19 3.54
N THR A 18 15.76 1.27 2.68
CA THR A 18 16.30 1.14 1.32
C THR A 18 15.89 2.29 0.39
N ILE A 19 14.75 2.93 0.62
CA ILE A 19 14.40 4.21 -0.03
C ILE A 19 15.38 5.30 0.41
N ASP A 20 15.63 5.42 1.71
CA ASP A 20 16.51 6.45 2.28
C ASP A 20 17.94 6.33 1.76
N VAL A 21 18.47 5.11 1.67
CA VAL A 21 19.79 4.86 1.07
C VAL A 21 19.77 4.79 -0.47
N CYS A 22 18.72 5.32 -1.10
CA CYS A 22 18.58 5.46 -2.56
C CYS A 22 18.69 4.15 -3.35
N ARG A 23 18.15 3.05 -2.81
CA ARG A 23 18.08 1.72 -3.45
C ARG A 23 16.64 1.32 -3.80
N PRO A 24 15.95 2.05 -4.71
CA PRO A 24 14.52 1.88 -4.97
C PRO A 24 14.16 0.49 -5.53
N SER A 25 15.06 -0.17 -6.27
CA SER A 25 14.82 -1.53 -6.74
C SER A 25 14.77 -2.55 -5.60
N VAL A 26 15.56 -2.37 -4.53
CA VAL A 26 15.51 -3.25 -3.35
C VAL A 26 14.25 -2.96 -2.55
N ALA A 27 13.92 -1.68 -2.36
CA ALA A 27 12.68 -1.26 -1.72
C ALA A 27 11.45 -1.89 -2.41
N TRP A 28 11.43 -1.92 -3.74
CA TRP A 28 10.35 -2.55 -4.50
C TRP A 28 10.21 -4.04 -4.18
N HIS A 29 11.30 -4.81 -4.14
CA HIS A 29 11.21 -6.25 -3.81
C HIS A 29 10.69 -6.49 -2.39
N LEU A 30 11.16 -5.70 -1.41
CA LEU A 30 10.70 -5.80 -0.02
C LEU A 30 9.21 -5.44 0.09
N ASN A 31 8.78 -4.40 -0.62
CA ASN A 31 7.38 -4.00 -0.65
C ASN A 31 6.49 -5.04 -1.35
N CYS A 32 6.94 -5.66 -2.43
CA CYS A 32 6.21 -6.75 -3.08
C CYS A 32 6.05 -7.96 -2.15
N ALA A 33 7.08 -8.32 -1.39
CA ALA A 33 6.96 -9.37 -0.37
C ALA A 33 5.95 -9.01 0.72
N ALA A 34 5.94 -7.74 1.18
CA ALA A 34 4.94 -7.26 2.13
C ALA A 34 3.52 -7.31 1.53
N ALA A 35 3.35 -6.88 0.28
CA ALA A 35 2.08 -6.90 -0.44
C ALA A 35 1.51 -8.31 -0.55
N GLN A 36 2.35 -9.30 -0.91
CA GLN A 36 1.96 -10.71 -0.96
C GLN A 36 1.47 -11.22 0.39
N ILE A 37 2.16 -10.87 1.49
CA ILE A 37 1.72 -11.25 2.84
C ILE A 37 0.38 -10.58 3.18
N CYS A 38 0.23 -9.29 2.91
CA CYS A 38 -1.02 -8.56 3.15
C CYS A 38 -2.20 -9.15 2.35
N GLN A 39 -1.98 -9.52 1.09
CA GLN A 39 -3.00 -10.15 0.25
C GLN A 39 -3.36 -11.55 0.75
N THR A 40 -2.37 -12.42 0.97
CA THR A 40 -2.60 -13.80 1.43
C THR A 40 -3.21 -13.87 2.83
N ALA A 41 -2.85 -12.95 3.72
CA ALA A 41 -3.41 -12.86 5.07
C ALA A 41 -4.72 -12.04 5.13
N GLY A 42 -5.19 -11.51 4.00
CA GLY A 42 -6.49 -10.83 3.87
C GLY A 42 -6.56 -9.43 4.47
N PHE A 43 -5.45 -8.72 4.68
CA PHE A 43 -5.43 -7.39 5.33
C PHE A 43 -6.24 -6.33 4.54
N HIS A 44 -6.49 -6.58 3.25
CA HIS A 44 -7.31 -5.76 2.37
C HIS A 44 -8.81 -6.04 2.46
N ARG A 45 -9.23 -7.01 3.30
CA ARG A 45 -10.61 -7.48 3.41
C ARG A 45 -11.29 -7.02 4.70
N ARG A 46 -12.54 -6.54 4.57
CA ARG A 46 -13.35 -6.04 5.71
C ARG A 46 -13.79 -7.15 6.67
N ASP A 47 -13.87 -8.39 6.19
CA ASP A 47 -14.33 -9.57 6.95
C ASP A 47 -13.46 -9.90 8.18
N LEU A 48 -12.16 -9.61 8.14
CA LEU A 48 -11.24 -9.84 9.26
C LEU A 48 -11.38 -8.84 10.42
N SER A 49 -12.08 -7.72 10.21
CA SER A 49 -12.21 -6.65 11.19
C SER A 49 -13.11 -7.00 12.39
N THR A 50 -14.02 -7.95 12.21
CA THR A 50 -15.08 -8.26 13.21
C THR A 50 -14.59 -9.06 14.41
N ARG A 51 -13.42 -9.70 14.33
CA ARG A 51 -12.95 -10.66 15.35
C ARG A 51 -11.98 -10.04 16.36
N ASN A 52 -11.21 -9.03 15.95
CA ASN A 52 -10.27 -8.32 16.82
C ASN A 52 -10.03 -6.89 16.27
N PRO A 53 -10.72 -5.86 16.80
CA PRO A 53 -10.69 -4.51 16.23
C PRO A 53 -9.32 -3.84 16.27
N GLU A 54 -8.58 -3.98 17.38
CA GLU A 54 -7.24 -3.40 17.55
C GLU A 54 -6.25 -3.97 16.52
N GLU A 55 -6.29 -5.30 16.32
CA GLU A 55 -5.44 -5.95 15.33
C GLU A 55 -5.87 -5.62 13.89
N ALA A 56 -7.16 -5.36 13.67
CA ALA A 56 -7.68 -4.95 12.38
C ALA A 56 -7.17 -3.56 11.96
N ASP A 57 -7.10 -2.62 12.91
CA ASP A 57 -6.55 -1.29 12.65
C ASP A 57 -5.06 -1.35 12.29
N ILE A 58 -4.28 -2.15 13.03
CA ILE A 58 -2.86 -2.36 12.71
C ILE A 58 -2.70 -2.96 11.30
N LYS A 59 -3.50 -3.97 10.93
CA LYS A 59 -3.48 -4.57 9.59
C LYS A 59 -3.84 -3.56 8.51
N ALA A 60 -4.83 -2.70 8.76
CA ALA A 60 -5.24 -1.65 7.82
C ALA A 60 -4.13 -0.62 7.62
N ILE A 61 -3.48 -0.16 8.69
CA ILE A 61 -2.33 0.77 8.62
C ILE A 61 -1.21 0.15 7.77
N LEU A 62 -0.82 -1.09 8.06
CA LEU A 62 0.24 -1.76 7.33
C LEU A 62 -0.11 -1.95 5.86
N PHE A 63 -1.34 -2.38 5.56
CA PHE A 63 -1.82 -2.52 4.19
C PHE A 63 -1.77 -1.21 3.42
N TRP A 64 -2.31 -0.13 3.98
CA TRP A 64 -2.33 1.16 3.31
C TRP A 64 -0.93 1.73 3.09
N TYR A 65 -0.02 1.50 4.04
CA TYR A 65 1.37 1.86 3.88
C TYR A 65 2.07 1.09 2.74
N THR A 66 1.83 -0.22 2.66
CA THR A 66 2.30 -1.05 1.54
C THR A 66 1.70 -0.59 0.21
N TYR A 67 0.40 -0.25 0.18
CA TYR A 67 -0.30 0.22 -1.01
C TYR A 67 0.27 1.54 -1.53
N THR A 68 0.44 2.55 -0.68
CA THR A 68 0.96 3.85 -1.11
C THR A 68 2.39 3.73 -1.63
N THR A 69 3.20 2.90 -0.97
CA THR A 69 4.59 2.64 -1.38
C THR A 69 4.66 1.86 -2.69
N ASP A 70 3.74 0.89 -2.89
CA ASP A 70 3.63 0.11 -4.12
C ASP A 70 3.38 1.01 -5.33
N LYS A 71 2.35 1.88 -5.28
CA LYS A 71 2.01 2.78 -6.39
C LYS A 71 3.15 3.76 -6.70
N ALA A 72 3.79 4.31 -5.68
CA ALA A 72 4.91 5.23 -5.84
C ALA A 72 6.13 4.57 -6.50
N LEU A 73 6.54 3.39 -6.01
CA LEU A 73 7.68 2.65 -6.56
C LEU A 73 7.37 2.08 -7.95
N ALA A 74 6.17 1.57 -8.16
CA ALA A 74 5.70 1.06 -9.45
C ALA A 74 5.81 2.14 -10.54
N LEU A 75 5.24 3.33 -10.29
CA LEU A 75 5.35 4.45 -11.22
C LEU A 75 6.81 4.87 -11.44
N ARG A 76 7.57 5.06 -10.36
CA ARG A 76 8.98 5.50 -10.42
C ARG A 76 9.88 4.55 -11.20
N LEU A 77 9.61 3.25 -11.13
CA LEU A 77 10.41 2.20 -11.78
C LEU A 77 9.83 1.75 -13.12
N GLY A 78 8.69 2.30 -13.56
CA GLY A 78 7.99 1.85 -14.76
C GLY A 78 7.49 0.41 -14.68
N ARG A 79 7.13 -0.06 -13.47
CA ARG A 79 6.67 -1.44 -13.19
C ARG A 79 5.20 -1.46 -12.84
N ALA A 80 4.53 -2.58 -13.08
CA ALA A 80 3.15 -2.76 -12.64
C ALA A 80 3.07 -2.76 -11.10
N PRO A 81 2.09 -2.04 -10.51
CA PRO A 81 1.78 -2.18 -9.09
C PRO A 81 1.44 -3.63 -8.74
N ALA A 82 1.92 -4.10 -7.58
CA ALA A 82 1.59 -5.42 -7.06
C ALA A 82 0.14 -5.47 -6.55
N ILE A 83 -0.40 -4.35 -6.05
CA ILE A 83 -1.74 -4.29 -5.47
C ILE A 83 -2.71 -3.64 -6.46
N GLN A 84 -3.80 -4.35 -6.74
CA GLN A 84 -4.85 -3.90 -7.64
C GLN A 84 -6.01 -3.27 -6.86
N ASP A 85 -6.52 -2.14 -7.34
CA ASP A 85 -7.51 -1.35 -6.61
C ASP A 85 -8.85 -2.07 -6.44
N TRP A 86 -9.23 -2.96 -7.37
CA TRP A 86 -10.49 -3.72 -7.32
C TRP A 86 -10.49 -4.84 -6.29
N GLU A 87 -9.34 -5.23 -5.75
CA GLU A 87 -9.24 -6.26 -4.72
C GLU A 87 -9.53 -5.71 -3.32
N ILE A 88 -9.51 -4.38 -3.14
CA ILE A 88 -9.53 -3.72 -1.83
C ILE A 88 -10.97 -3.48 -1.37
N THR A 89 -11.33 -3.99 -0.20
CA THR A 89 -12.69 -3.82 0.37
C THR A 89 -12.71 -3.05 1.69
N ILE A 90 -11.55 -2.84 2.32
CA ILE A 90 -11.44 -1.98 3.50
C ILE A 90 -11.60 -0.49 3.13
N PRO A 91 -12.09 0.37 4.06
CA PRO A 91 -12.21 1.80 3.81
C PRO A 91 -10.85 2.45 3.52
N ARG A 92 -10.81 3.39 2.56
CA ARG A 92 -9.63 4.22 2.20
C ARG A 92 -9.34 5.27 3.27
N THR A 93 -9.05 4.83 4.48
CA THR A 93 -8.79 5.68 5.65
C THR A 93 -7.69 5.05 6.48
N PHE A 94 -6.79 5.87 7.01
CA PHE A 94 -5.88 5.45 8.08
C PHE A 94 -6.51 5.77 9.44
N SER A 95 -6.70 4.75 10.27
CA SER A 95 -7.09 4.91 11.67
C SER A 95 -5.83 5.03 12.51
N PHE A 96 -5.41 6.24 12.85
CA PHE A 96 -4.41 6.48 13.89
C PHE A 96 -5.11 7.09 15.09
N ASP A 97 -5.30 6.29 16.15
CA ASP A 97 -5.84 6.78 17.41
C ASP A 97 -4.70 7.30 18.28
N GLY A 98 -4.75 8.58 18.67
CA GLY A 98 -3.69 9.25 19.43
C GLY A 98 -3.65 10.78 19.29
N ILE A 99 -2.69 11.42 19.96
CA ILE A 99 -2.58 12.89 20.17
C ILE A 99 -2.46 13.68 18.84
N LEU A 100 -2.00 13.06 17.76
CA LEU A 100 -1.82 13.68 16.44
C LEU A 100 -2.90 13.28 15.41
N SER A 101 -4.00 12.68 15.86
CA SER A 101 -4.96 11.97 15.00
C SER A 101 -5.55 12.78 13.83
N LEU A 102 -5.79 14.09 13.96
CA LEU A 102 -6.40 14.88 12.89
C LEU A 102 -5.40 15.22 11.76
N GLU A 103 -4.21 15.70 12.11
CA GLU A 103 -3.15 16.03 11.14
C GLU A 103 -2.64 14.77 10.44
N THR A 104 -2.46 13.68 11.20
CA THR A 104 -2.06 12.39 10.63
C THR A 104 -3.13 11.84 9.69
N LYS A 105 -4.43 12.03 9.96
CA LYS A 105 -5.53 11.64 9.06
C LYS A 105 -5.52 12.43 7.74
N ALA A 106 -5.22 13.73 7.78
CA ALA A 106 -5.16 14.56 6.57
C ALA A 106 -3.97 14.18 5.68
N VAL A 107 -2.79 13.96 6.28
CA VAL A 107 -1.60 13.49 5.56
C VAL A 107 -1.84 12.11 4.95
N ALA A 108 -2.41 11.19 5.73
CA ALA A 108 -2.83 9.88 5.28
C ALA A 108 -3.78 9.92 4.07
N GLY A 109 -4.83 10.75 4.13
CA GLY A 109 -5.75 10.93 3.01
C GLY A 109 -5.05 11.49 1.76
N THR A 110 -4.12 12.42 1.95
CA THR A 110 -3.31 12.98 0.86
C THR A 110 -2.43 11.90 0.21
N TRP A 111 -1.80 11.03 1.00
CA TRP A 111 -1.01 9.91 0.48
C TRP A 111 -1.84 8.88 -0.27
N LEU A 112 -3.05 8.55 0.21
CA LEU A 112 -3.94 7.65 -0.53
C LEU A 112 -4.35 8.24 -1.88
N ASN A 113 -4.72 9.52 -1.90
CA ASN A 113 -5.06 10.21 -3.14
C ASN A 113 -3.88 10.24 -4.11
N ALA A 114 -2.68 10.57 -3.62
CA ALA A 114 -1.46 10.56 -4.42
C ALA A 114 -1.17 9.16 -5.00
N ALA A 115 -1.30 8.11 -4.18
CA ALA A 115 -1.08 6.74 -4.61
C ALA A 115 -2.09 6.29 -5.68
N THR A 116 -3.38 6.62 -5.51
CA THR A 116 -4.39 6.34 -6.53
C THR A 116 -4.07 7.07 -7.84
N LEU A 117 -3.69 8.35 -7.79
CA LEU A 117 -3.26 9.11 -8.96
C LEU A 117 -2.02 8.47 -9.62
N GLN A 118 -1.03 8.07 -8.84
CA GLN A 118 0.17 7.39 -9.37
C GLN A 118 -0.17 6.08 -10.09
N GLY A 119 -1.11 5.30 -9.54
CA GLY A 119 -1.61 4.09 -10.19
C GLY A 119 -2.32 4.39 -11.52
N GLN A 120 -3.17 5.42 -11.56
CA GLN A 120 -3.86 5.84 -12.78
C GLN A 120 -2.89 6.35 -13.85
N VAL A 121 -1.89 7.16 -13.46
CA VAL A 121 -0.85 7.64 -14.37
C VAL A 121 -0.07 6.47 -14.95
N TYR A 122 0.31 5.49 -14.12
CA TYR A 122 0.96 4.28 -14.61
C TYR A 122 0.09 3.56 -15.66
N GLU A 123 -1.19 3.35 -15.37
CA GLU A 123 -2.11 2.71 -16.30
C GLU A 123 -2.25 3.47 -17.62
N GLN A 124 -2.31 4.81 -17.59
CA GLN A 124 -2.42 5.63 -18.80
C GLN A 124 -1.13 5.65 -19.62
N LEU A 125 0.04 5.61 -18.97
CA LEU A 125 1.33 5.61 -19.67
C LEU A 125 1.67 4.26 -20.30
N ILE A 126 1.27 3.15 -19.66
CA ILE A 126 1.70 1.80 -20.06
C ILE A 126 0.60 1.02 -20.81
N LYS A 127 -0.69 1.35 -20.63
CA LYS A 127 -1.71 0.84 -21.56
C LYS A 127 -1.42 1.49 -22.92
N PRO A 128 -1.10 0.71 -23.98
CA PRO A 128 -1.04 1.29 -25.31
C PRO A 128 -2.43 1.87 -25.57
N THR A 129 -2.50 3.16 -25.89
CA THR A 129 -3.69 3.72 -26.50
C THR A 129 -4.00 2.82 -27.68
N THR A 130 -5.01 1.95 -27.57
CA THR A 130 -5.58 1.28 -28.73
C THR A 130 -6.39 2.33 -29.49
N SER A 131 -5.69 3.31 -30.05
CA SER A 131 -6.14 4.10 -31.18
C SER A 131 -5.61 3.41 -32.44
N CYS A 132 -6.11 2.20 -32.67
CA CYS A 132 -6.27 1.64 -33.99
C CYS A 132 -7.73 1.18 -34.07
N THR A 133 -8.41 1.50 -35.16
CA THR A 133 -9.87 1.57 -35.38
C THR A 133 -10.47 2.93 -34.95
N ARG A 134 -11.01 3.78 -35.85
CA ARG A 134 -11.42 3.64 -37.25
C ARG A 134 -11.43 5.01 -37.91
#